data_AF-A0A1H0XEH6-F1
#
_entry.id   AF-A0A1H0XEH6-F1
#
_cell.length_a   1.000
_cell.length_b   1.000
_cell.length_c   1.000
_cell.angle_alpha   90.00
_cell.angle_beta   90.00
_cell.angle_gamma   90.00
#
_symmetry.space_group_name_H-M   'P 1'
#
loop_
_entity.id
_entity.type
_entity.pdbx_description
1 polymer ?
#
loop_
_entity_poly.entity_id
_entity_poly.type
_entity_poly.pdbx_seq_one_letter_code
_entity_poly.pdbx_strand_id
1 'polypeptide(L)'
;MDAKENNVKKYNLEDRTFDFANSCKEFLKTIDRNIHNVEYYKQLIRSSGSVAANFIEANESFSRNDFSTSGEDLPEGSKRKHIVAQID
;
A
#
# COMPACT_ATOMS: atom_id res chain seq x y z
N MET A 1 -28.67 -29.78 1.56
CA MET A 1 -28.86 -28.35 1.22
C MET A 1 -27.64 -27.65 1.76
N ASP A 2 -26.55 -27.68 1.00
CA ASP A 2 -25.26 -27.17 1.43
C ASP A 2 -25.20 -25.70 1.04
N ALA A 3 -25.26 -24.84 2.05
CA ALA A 3 -25.08 -23.40 1.89
C ALA A 3 -23.68 -23.18 1.30
N LYS A 4 -23.63 -22.68 0.05
CA LYS A 4 -22.41 -22.13 -0.54
C LYS A 4 -21.95 -20.98 0.36
N GLU A 5 -20.96 -21.27 1.20
CA GLU A 5 -20.22 -20.28 1.94
C GLU A 5 -19.61 -19.34 0.89
N ASN A 6 -20.18 -18.13 0.80
CA ASN A 6 -19.65 -17.08 -0.05
C ASN A 6 -18.27 -16.74 0.50
N ASN A 7 -17.25 -17.38 -0.07
CA ASN A 7 -15.86 -17.07 0.17
C ASN A 7 -15.64 -15.64 -0.35
N VAL A 8 -15.97 -14.66 0.50
CA VAL A 8 -15.58 -13.28 0.33
C VAL A 8 -14.07 -13.35 0.33
N LYS A 9 -13.48 -13.48 -0.86
CA LYS A 9 -12.03 -13.39 -1.05
C LYS A 9 -11.65 -12.10 -0.37
N LYS A 10 -11.00 -12.21 0.79
CA LYS A 10 -10.42 -11.08 1.51
C LYS A 10 -9.32 -10.57 0.60
N TYR A 11 -9.70 -9.72 -0.35
CA TYR A 11 -8.77 -9.11 -1.28
C TYR A 11 -7.92 -8.20 -0.42
N ASN A 12 -6.71 -8.66 -0.08
CA ASN A 12 -5.79 -7.86 0.71
C ASN A 12 -5.20 -6.76 -0.19
N LEU A 13 -5.99 -5.70 -0.36
CA LEU A 13 -5.64 -4.56 -1.20
C LEU A 13 -4.44 -3.81 -0.62
N GLU A 14 -4.22 -3.89 0.70
CA GLU A 14 -3.01 -3.39 1.37
C GLU A 14 -1.76 -4.12 0.85
N ASP A 15 -1.77 -5.46 0.88
CA ASP A 15 -0.65 -6.26 0.37
C ASP A 15 -0.40 -5.98 -1.11
N ARG A 16 -1.46 -5.89 -1.92
CA ARG A 16 -1.34 -5.64 -3.36
C ARG A 16 -0.75 -4.27 -3.68
N THR A 17 -1.13 -3.24 -2.92
CA THR A 17 -0.63 -1.88 -3.14
C THR A 17 0.80 -1.72 -2.63
N PHE A 18 1.16 -2.42 -1.55
CA PHE A 18 2.53 -2.53 -1.08
C PHE A 18 3.43 -3.25 -2.10
N ASP A 19 3.00 -4.41 -2.59
CA ASP A 19 3.74 -5.20 -3.59
C ASP A 19 3.93 -4.43 -4.90
N PHE A 20 2.93 -3.63 -5.28
CA PHE A 20 3.03 -2.73 -6.43
C PHE A 20 4.12 -1.67 -6.25
N ALA A 21 4.13 -0.94 -5.12
CA ALA A 21 5.17 0.05 -4.83
C ALA A 21 6.57 -0.59 -4.78
N ASN A 22 6.68 -1.78 -4.18
CA ASN A 22 7.93 -2.52 -4.14
C ASN A 22 8.38 -2.97 -5.54
N SER A 23 7.46 -3.42 -6.39
CA SER A 23 7.76 -3.81 -7.77
C SER A 23 8.24 -2.62 -8.60
N CYS A 24 7.63 -1.44 -8.43
CA CYS A 24 8.13 -0.20 -9.05
C CYS A 24 9.56 0.11 -8.62
N LYS A 25 9.87 -0.03 -7.32
CA LYS A 25 11.22 0.17 -6.79
C LYS A 25 12.24 -0.81 -7.38
N GLU A 26 11.90 -2.09 -7.47
CA GLU A 26 12.77 -3.10 -8.08
C GLU A 26 12.99 -2.83 -9.58
N PHE A 27 11.95 -2.42 -10.30
CA PHE A 27 12.05 -2.00 -11.71
C PHE A 27 13.01 -0.82 -11.88
N LEU A 28 12.98 0.19 -11.01
CA LEU A 28 13.89 1.33 -11.10
C LEU A 28 15.36 0.93 -10.91
N LYS A 29 15.66 -0.18 -10.22
CA LYS A 29 17.04 -0.68 -10.09
C LYS A 29 17.60 -1.24 -11.38
N THR A 30 16.75 -1.64 -12.34
CA THR A 30 17.19 -2.18 -13.62
C THR A 30 17.47 -1.10 -14.66
N ILE A 31 17.16 0.17 -14.35
CA ILE A 31 17.32 1.29 -15.28
C ILE A 31 18.64 2.01 -14.97
N ASP A 32 19.36 2.39 -16.04
CA ASP A 32 20.60 3.16 -15.94
C ASP A 32 20.37 4.53 -15.30
N ARG A 33 21.28 4.94 -14.41
CA ARG A 33 21.24 6.27 -13.80
C ARG A 33 21.73 7.32 -14.79
N ASN A 34 20.81 8.17 -15.23
CA ASN A 34 21.11 9.41 -15.94
C ASN A 34 20.21 10.55 -15.40
N ILE A 35 20.48 11.78 -15.83
CA ILE A 35 19.79 12.98 -15.34
C ILE A 35 18.26 12.90 -15.54
N HIS A 36 17.81 12.36 -16.67
CA HIS A 36 16.38 12.21 -16.95
C HIS A 36 15.76 11.17 -16.01
N ASN A 37 16.39 9.99 -15.90
CA ASN A 37 15.90 8.87 -15.11
C ASN A 37 15.84 9.20 -13.62
N VAL A 38 16.79 9.99 -13.09
CA VAL A 38 16.75 10.41 -11.68
C VAL A 38 15.46 11.16 -11.34
N GLU A 39 14.97 12.02 -12.24
CA GLU A 39 13.71 12.75 -12.03
C GLU A 39 12.50 11.81 -12.15
N TYR A 40 12.50 10.92 -13.15
CA TYR A 40 11.46 9.90 -13.29
C TYR A 40 11.40 8.95 -12.08
N TYR A 41 12.53 8.62 -11.47
CA TYR A 41 12.57 7.74 -10.29
C TYR A 41 11.84 8.38 -9.12
N LYS A 42 12.13 9.65 -8.83
CA LYS A 42 11.46 10.39 -7.75
C LYS A 42 9.94 10.43 -7.97
N GLN A 43 9.51 10.74 -9.19
CA GLN A 43 8.09 10.83 -9.51
C GLN A 43 7.39 9.46 -9.44
N LEU A 44 8.03 8.39 -9.93
CA LEU A 44 7.46 7.05 -9.89
C LEU A 44 7.36 6.51 -8.46
N ILE A 45 8.40 6.68 -7.64
CA ILE A 45 8.38 6.22 -6.24
C ILE A 45 7.27 6.95 -5.48
N ARG A 46 7.16 8.27 -5.64
CA ARG A 46 6.15 9.07 -4.92
C ARG A 46 4.72 8.74 -5.35
N SER A 47 4.49 8.59 -6.65
CA SER A 47 3.16 8.25 -7.18
C SER A 47 2.73 6.82 -6.85
N SER A 48 3.64 5.84 -6.91
CA SER A 48 3.34 4.46 -6.54
C SER A 48 3.11 4.28 -5.03
N GLY A 49 3.92 4.93 -4.18
CA GLY A 49 3.73 4.91 -2.72
C GLY A 49 2.42 5.58 -2.28
N SER A 50 2.00 6.67 -2.94
CA SER A 50 0.76 7.37 -2.61
C SER A 50 -0.48 6.49 -2.75
N VAL A 51 -0.51 5.53 -3.66
CA VAL A 51 -1.64 4.60 -3.80
C VAL A 51 -1.85 3.78 -2.53
N ALA A 52 -0.76 3.23 -1.97
CA ALA A 52 -0.82 2.45 -0.74
C ALA A 52 -1.12 3.34 0.49
N ALA A 53 -0.53 4.54 0.55
CA ALA A 53 -0.79 5.49 1.63
C ALA A 53 -2.25 5.96 1.67
N ASN A 54 -2.82 6.33 0.52
CA ASN A 54 -4.22 6.77 0.42
C ASN A 54 -5.19 5.64 0.82
N PHE A 55 -4.84 4.39 0.51
CA PHE A 55 -5.65 3.23 0.91
C PHE A 55 -5.64 3.01 2.43
N ILE A 56 -4.46 3.08 3.05
CA ILE A 56 -4.32 3.00 4.51
C ILE A 56 -5.12 4.13 5.18
N GLU A 57 -4.99 5.37 4.70
CA GLU A 57 -5.73 6.52 5.23
C GLU A 57 -7.26 6.35 5.08
N ALA A 58 -7.71 5.83 3.93
CA ALA A 58 -9.12 5.53 3.70
C ALA A 58 -9.64 4.45 4.67
N ASN A 59 -8.88 3.38 4.92
CA ASN A 59 -9.27 2.35 5.87
C ASN A 59 -9.30 2.86 7.32
N GLU A 60 -8.32 3.67 7.71
CA GLU A 60 -8.29 4.30 9.04
C GLU A 60 -9.46 5.25 9.26
N SER A 61 -9.83 6.05 8.24
CA SER A 61 -10.97 6.96 8.31
C SER A 61 -12.31 6.22 8.29
N PHE A 62 -12.40 5.08 7.59
CA PHE A 62 -13.59 4.21 7.61
C PHE A 62 -13.76 3.52 8.98
N SER A 63 -12.66 3.04 9.59
CA SER A 63 -12.66 2.44 10.93
C SER A 63 -13.07 3.44 12.03
N ARG A 64 -12.66 4.71 11.92
CA ARG A 64 -13.08 5.78 12.86
C ARG A 64 -14.56 6.11 12.81
N ASN A 65 -15.21 5.90 11.67
CA ASN A 65 -16.63 6.20 11.52
C ASN A 65 -17.54 5.08 12.06
N ASP A 66 -17.01 3.87 12.31
CA ASP A 66 -17.87 2.72 12.61
C ASP A 66 -17.78 2.15 14.03
N PHE A 67 -16.67 2.24 14.80
CA PHE A 67 -16.65 1.64 16.16
C PHE A 67 -15.81 2.34 17.23
N SER A 68 -16.50 2.79 18.27
CA SER A 68 -16.10 2.54 19.66
C SER A 68 -15.88 1.04 19.89
N THR A 69 -14.69 0.66 20.35
CA THR A 69 -14.40 -0.61 21.04
C THR A 69 -14.44 -1.90 20.21
N SER A 70 -13.28 -2.37 19.75
CA SER A 70 -12.67 -3.69 20.08
C SER A 70 -11.50 -3.96 19.14
N GLY A 71 -10.32 -4.15 19.71
CA GLY A 71 -9.06 -4.25 18.99
C GLY A 71 -8.97 -5.46 18.06
N GLU A 72 -8.52 -5.21 16.85
CA GLU A 72 -7.76 -6.17 16.07
C GLU A 72 -6.59 -5.38 15.48
N ASP A 73 -5.46 -5.41 16.17
CA ASP A 73 -4.25 -4.72 15.77
C ASP A 73 -3.74 -5.30 14.45
N LEU A 74 -3.99 -4.59 13.35
CA LEU A 74 -3.35 -4.88 12.07
C LEU A 74 -1.82 -4.73 12.25
N PRO A 75 -1.01 -5.58 11.59
CA PRO A 75 0.45 -5.42 11.55
C PRO A 75 0.85 -4.22 10.64
N GLU A 76 0.24 -3.05 10.86
CA GLU A 76 0.33 -1.85 10.02
C GLU A 76 1.64 -1.07 10.23
N GLY A 77 2.24 -1.17 11.41
CA GLY A 77 3.35 -0.30 11.81
C GLY A 77 4.62 -0.43 10.96
N SER A 78 4.91 -1.61 10.41
CA SER A 78 6.12 -1.82 9.57
C SER A 78 5.89 -1.43 8.11
N LYS A 79 4.75 -1.84 7.52
CA LYS A 79 4.43 -1.53 6.11
C LYS A 79 4.15 -0.05 5.91
N ARG A 80 3.43 0.58 6.84
CA ARG A 80 3.18 2.03 6.81
C ARG A 80 4.47 2.83 6.86
N LYS A 81 5.40 2.51 7.77
CA LYS A 81 6.71 3.18 7.83
C LYS A 81 7.48 3.03 6.52
N HIS A 82 7.39 1.87 5.88
CA HIS A 82 8.04 1.63 4.60
C HIS A 82 7.44 2.48 3.47
N ILE A 83 6.11 2.56 3.40
CA ILE A 83 5.39 3.34 2.38
C ILE A 83 5.60 4.84 2.60
N VAL A 84 5.47 5.33 3.84
CA VAL A 84 5.69 6.76 4.17
C VAL A 84 7.14 7.16 3.87
N ALA A 85 8.12 6.32 4.23
CA ALA A 85 9.53 6.56 3.90
C ALA A 85 9.86 6.47 2.40
N GLN A 86 8.95 5.98 1.56
CA GLN A 86 9.08 6.04 0.10
C GLN A 86 8.47 7.33 -0.47
N ILE A 87 7.58 8.01 0.26
CA ILE A 87 6.87 9.22 -0.21
C ILE A 87 7.60 10.51 0.19
N ASP A 88 8.30 10.49 1.33
CA ASP A 88 9.13 11.59 1.87
C ASP A 88 10.57 11.59 1.30
#